data_AF-A0A1H0XLJ1-F1
#
_entry.id   AF-A0A1H0XLJ1-F1
#
_cell.length_a   1.000
_cell.length_b   1.000
_cell.length_c   1.000
_cell.angle_alpha   90.00
_cell.angle_beta   90.00
_cell.angle_gamma   90.00
#
_symmetry.space_group_name_H-M   'P 1'
#
loop_
_entity.id
_entity.type
_entity.pdbx_description
1 polymer ?
#
loop_
_entity_poly.entity_id
_entity_poly.type
_entity_poly.pdbx_seq_one_letter_code
_entity_poly.pdbx_strand_id
1 'polypeptide(L)'
;MIAGSGREPSATTATAATGSRLPADIKLLHSCDIPLCVRATGGNDSHLYPGTQADNLRDRSQKGRQVNAHSWRWRGSGRANFAAQSRQLRDALKAHSWDESVIRPLMSGHDPDAPTLF
;
A
#
# COMPACT_ATOMS: atom_id res chain seq x y z
N MET A 1 -18.93 30.78 -7.77
CA MET A 1 -18.82 29.38 -8.22
C MET A 1 -17.80 28.68 -7.35
N ILE A 2 -18.26 27.88 -6.38
CA ILE A 2 -17.40 27.23 -5.38
C ILE A 2 -17.17 25.80 -5.90
N ALA A 3 -16.00 25.55 -6.47
CA ALA A 3 -15.62 24.19 -6.86
C ALA A 3 -15.44 23.37 -5.58
N GLY A 4 -16.28 22.35 -5.40
CA GLY A 4 -16.28 21.48 -4.23
C GLY A 4 -14.90 20.88 -4.00
N SER A 5 -14.31 21.17 -2.84
CA SER A 5 -13.07 20.59 -2.38
C SER A 5 -13.31 19.14 -1.97
N GLY A 6 -13.40 18.24 -2.95
CA GLY A 6 -13.23 16.81 -2.71
C GLY A 6 -11.81 16.60 -2.18
N ARG A 7 -11.69 16.34 -0.87
CA ARG A 7 -10.42 16.02 -0.24
C ARG A 7 -10.03 14.61 -0.68
N GLU A 8 -9.34 14.50 -1.81
CA GLU A 8 -8.71 13.25 -2.22
C GLU A 8 -7.65 12.88 -1.16
N PRO A 9 -7.80 11.74 -0.46
CA PRO A 9 -6.93 11.38 0.68
C PRO A 9 -5.44 11.30 0.30
N SER A 10 -5.12 11.19 -0.99
CA SER A 10 -3.75 11.16 -1.51
C SER A 10 -2.99 12.49 -1.42
N ALA A 11 -3.68 13.64 -1.38
CA ALA A 11 -3.01 14.95 -1.47
C ALA A 11 -2.20 15.30 -0.21
N THR A 12 -2.64 14.88 0.98
CA THR A 12 -1.92 15.17 2.24
C THR A 12 -0.70 14.28 2.40
N THR A 13 -0.81 12.98 2.09
CA THR A 13 0.32 12.04 2.13
C THR A 13 1.38 12.40 1.10
N ALA A 14 0.98 12.88 -0.08
CA ALA A 14 1.89 13.35 -1.11
C ALA A 14 2.77 14.51 -0.60
N THR A 15 2.15 15.56 -0.08
CA THR A 15 2.89 16.70 0.48
C THR A 15 3.80 16.30 1.64
N ALA A 16 3.37 15.37 2.51
CA ALA A 16 4.20 14.87 3.59
C ALA A 16 5.42 14.06 3.08
N ALA A 17 5.25 13.30 1.98
CA ALA A 17 6.30 12.49 1.37
C ALA A 17 7.34 13.32 0.62
N THR A 18 6.89 14.27 -0.22
CA THR A 18 7.73 15.02 -1.16
C THR A 18 8.00 16.45 -0.72
N GLY A 19 7.51 16.89 0.44
CA GLY A 19 7.63 18.26 0.95
C GLY A 19 6.90 19.31 0.10
N SER A 20 6.17 18.89 -0.94
CA SER A 20 5.57 19.75 -1.95
C SER A 20 4.33 19.09 -2.54
N ARG A 21 3.39 19.92 -3.01
CA ARG A 21 2.19 19.42 -3.68
C ARG A 21 2.58 18.79 -5.02
N LEU A 22 2.14 17.55 -5.24
CA LEU A 22 2.34 16.89 -6.52
C LEU A 22 1.52 17.56 -7.64
N PRO A 23 2.05 17.61 -8.88
CA PRO A 23 1.27 17.95 -10.06
C PRO A 23 0.00 17.09 -10.20
N ALA A 24 -1.03 17.60 -10.87
CA ALA A 24 -2.35 16.96 -10.91
C ALA A 24 -2.35 15.56 -11.55
N ASP A 25 -1.45 15.36 -12.52
CA ASP A 25 -1.22 14.13 -13.29
C ASP A 25 -0.28 13.13 -12.59
N ILE A 26 0.37 13.54 -11.51
CA ILE A 26 1.24 12.69 -10.70
C ILE A 26 0.48 12.13 -9.51
N LYS A 27 0.63 10.81 -9.31
CA LYS A 27 0.06 10.07 -8.18
C LYS A 27 1.19 9.42 -7.37
N LEU A 28 0.91 9.12 -6.11
CA LEU A 28 1.78 8.23 -5.34
C LEU A 28 1.47 6.79 -5.70
N LEU A 29 2.49 6.06 -6.12
CA LEU A 29 2.44 4.65 -6.47
C LEU A 29 3.09 3.84 -5.36
N HIS A 30 2.54 2.65 -5.10
CA HIS A 30 3.08 1.73 -4.10
C HIS A 30 4.16 0.84 -4.70
N SER A 31 5.31 0.74 -4.04
CA SER A 31 6.29 -0.32 -4.32
C SER A 31 5.86 -1.65 -3.69
N CYS A 32 5.20 -1.60 -2.53
CA CYS A 32 4.79 -2.78 -1.74
C CYS A 32 3.43 -3.39 -2.14
N ASP A 33 2.62 -2.67 -2.93
CA ASP A 33 1.25 -3.05 -3.35
C ASP A 33 0.27 -3.35 -2.21
N ILE A 34 0.41 -2.65 -1.08
CA ILE A 34 -0.49 -2.75 0.07
C ILE A 34 -1.35 -1.49 0.15
N PRO A 35 -2.69 -1.58 -0.02
CA PRO A 35 -3.56 -0.40 -0.01
C PRO A 35 -3.55 0.39 1.30
N LEU A 36 -3.28 -0.27 2.44
CA LEU A 36 -3.21 0.37 3.76
C LEU A 36 -1.84 0.99 4.08
N CYS A 37 -0.80 0.72 3.27
CA CYS A 37 0.52 1.29 3.49
C CYS A 37 0.54 2.76 3.05
N VAL A 38 0.90 3.65 3.97
CA VAL A 38 1.07 5.09 3.72
C VAL A 38 2.48 5.56 4.08
N ARG A 39 3.45 4.63 4.17
CA ARG A 39 4.84 4.95 4.52
C ARG A 39 5.49 5.77 3.43
N ALA A 40 5.68 7.05 3.74
CA ALA A 40 6.26 8.03 2.86
C ALA A 40 7.37 8.74 3.62
N THR A 41 8.61 8.46 3.26
CA THR A 41 9.82 9.03 3.87
C THR A 41 10.62 9.75 2.80
N GLY A 42 11.56 10.61 3.20
CA GLY A 42 12.48 11.27 2.26
C GLY A 42 13.64 10.38 1.78
N GLY A 43 13.69 9.11 2.21
CA GLY A 43 14.79 8.18 1.93
C GLY A 43 14.38 6.97 1.10
N ASN A 44 15.32 6.04 0.93
CA ASN A 44 15.11 4.80 0.17
C ASN A 44 14.17 3.79 0.87
N ASP A 45 13.72 4.10 2.08
CA ASP A 45 12.77 3.31 2.85
C ASP A 45 11.29 3.73 2.63
N SER A 46 11.05 4.70 1.73
CA SER A 46 9.71 5.08 1.31
C SER A 46 9.05 3.97 0.48
N HIS A 47 7.77 3.69 0.76
CA HIS A 47 6.99 2.74 -0.03
C HIS A 47 6.08 3.42 -1.05
N LEU A 48 6.11 4.76 -1.07
CA LEU A 48 5.38 5.61 -1.97
C LEU A 48 6.37 6.41 -2.82
N TYR A 49 6.16 6.41 -4.12
CA TYR A 49 6.93 7.21 -5.06
C TYR A 49 6.01 7.92 -6.04
N PRO A 50 6.34 9.15 -6.48
CA PRO A 50 5.57 9.84 -7.50
C PRO A 50 5.68 9.13 -8.85
N GLY A 51 4.57 9.01 -9.56
CA GLY A 51 4.54 8.46 -10.91
C GLY A 51 3.27 8.82 -11.67
N THR A 52 3.31 8.63 -12.98
CA THR A 52 2.16 8.86 -13.86
C THR A 52 1.21 7.66 -13.86
N GLN A 53 0.04 7.84 -14.45
CA GLN A 53 -0.86 6.72 -14.75
C GLN A 53 -0.20 5.68 -15.68
N ALA A 54 0.64 6.11 -16.62
CA ALA A 54 1.36 5.21 -17.52
C ALA A 54 2.38 4.35 -16.75
N ASP A 55 3.06 4.93 -15.76
CA ASP A 55 3.98 4.20 -14.89
C ASP A 55 3.25 3.18 -14.02
N ASN A 56 2.10 3.54 -13.45
CA ASN A 56 1.25 2.61 -12.71
C ASN A 56 0.78 1.42 -13.57
N LEU A 57 0.38 1.67 -14.82
CA LEU A 57 -0.02 0.60 -15.74
C LEU A 57 1.16 -0.29 -16.15
N ARG A 58 2.35 0.29 -16.33
CA ARG A 58 3.58 -0.46 -16.61
C ARG A 58 3.98 -1.35 -15.42
N ASP A 59 4.01 -0.80 -14.21
CA ASP A 59 4.28 -1.52 -12.97
C ASP A 59 3.27 -2.67 -12.75
N ARG A 60 1.97 -2.37 -12.94
CA ARG A 60 0.90 -3.36 -12.89
C ARG A 60 1.17 -4.52 -13.83
N SER A 61 1.58 -4.22 -15.06
CA SER A 61 1.88 -5.20 -16.11
C SER A 61 3.08 -6.07 -15.76
N GLN A 62 4.18 -5.45 -15.34
CA GLN A 62 5.43 -6.13 -14.95
C GLN A 62 5.22 -7.09 -13.77
N LYS A 63 4.33 -6.72 -12.83
CA LYS A 63 3.98 -7.54 -11.67
C LYS A 63 2.89 -8.59 -11.94
N GLY A 64 2.42 -8.73 -13.17
CA GLY A 64 1.38 -9.71 -13.52
C GLY A 64 0.00 -9.41 -12.91
N ARG A 65 -0.24 -8.19 -12.42
CA ARG A 65 -1.52 -7.79 -11.77
C ARG A 65 -2.64 -7.47 -12.75
N GLN A 66 -2.34 -7.47 -14.05
CA GLN A 66 -3.28 -7.31 -15.16
C GLN A 66 -4.12 -8.57 -15.43
N VAL A 67 -3.59 -9.76 -15.10
CA VAL A 67 -4.17 -11.04 -15.56
C VAL A 67 -5.31 -11.55 -14.68
N ASN A 68 -5.49 -10.99 -13.47
CA ASN A 68 -6.68 -11.14 -12.61
C ASN A 68 -6.46 -10.27 -11.35
N ALA A 69 -7.27 -9.24 -11.14
CA ALA A 69 -7.05 -8.24 -10.08
C ALA A 69 -7.07 -8.80 -8.63
N HIS A 70 -7.56 -10.02 -8.43
CA HIS A 70 -7.69 -10.67 -7.12
C HIS A 70 -6.47 -11.48 -6.67
N SER A 71 -5.36 -11.49 -7.42
CA SER A 71 -4.62 -12.75 -7.55
C SER A 71 -3.15 -12.80 -7.13
N TRP A 72 -2.44 -11.71 -6.81
CA TRP A 72 -1.02 -11.88 -6.49
C TRP A 72 -0.71 -12.31 -5.04
N ARG A 73 -1.46 -11.81 -4.03
CA ARG A 73 -1.30 -12.17 -2.60
C ARG A 73 -2.56 -12.69 -1.90
N TRP A 74 -3.72 -12.53 -2.54
CA TRP A 74 -5.03 -12.83 -1.96
C TRP A 74 -5.81 -13.87 -2.79
N ARG A 75 -5.12 -14.55 -3.71
CA ARG A 75 -5.69 -15.63 -4.52
C ARG A 75 -6.11 -16.76 -3.57
N GLY A 76 -7.38 -17.17 -3.62
CA GLY A 76 -7.89 -18.27 -2.82
C GLY A 76 -8.38 -17.91 -1.40
N SER A 77 -8.20 -16.67 -0.94
CA SER A 77 -8.83 -16.23 0.31
C SER A 77 -10.28 -15.80 0.04
N GLY A 78 -11.23 -16.40 0.77
CA GLY A 78 -12.61 -15.94 0.74
C GLY A 78 -12.73 -14.48 1.18
N ARG A 79 -13.76 -13.78 0.72
CA ARG A 79 -14.00 -12.35 1.06
C ARG A 79 -13.93 -12.07 2.57
N ALA A 80 -14.46 -12.99 3.39
CA ALA A 80 -14.43 -12.89 4.84
C ALA A 80 -13.00 -12.94 5.40
N ASN A 81 -12.17 -13.88 4.92
CA ASN A 81 -10.76 -14.00 5.32
C ASN A 81 -9.96 -12.77 4.91
N PHE A 82 -10.18 -12.28 3.69
CA PHE A 82 -9.55 -11.05 3.22
C PHE A 82 -9.92 -9.84 4.11
N ALA A 83 -11.18 -9.72 4.50
CA ALA A 83 -11.63 -8.65 5.39
C ALA A 83 -11.05 -8.78 6.80
N ALA A 84 -10.92 -9.99 7.34
CA ALA A 84 -10.28 -10.25 8.62
C ALA A 84 -8.79 -9.89 8.58
N GLN A 85 -8.05 -10.37 7.57
CA GLN A 85 -6.63 -10.05 7.37
C GLN A 85 -6.40 -8.55 7.19
N SER A 86 -7.27 -7.86 6.43
CA SER A 86 -7.21 -6.40 6.27
C SER A 86 -7.39 -5.64 7.59
N ARG A 87 -8.26 -6.13 8.50
CA ARG A 87 -8.46 -5.53 9.82
C ARG A 87 -7.26 -5.79 10.73
N GLN A 88 -6.78 -7.03 10.77
CA GLN A 88 -5.58 -7.39 11.54
C GLN A 88 -4.37 -6.57 11.12
N LEU A 89 -4.13 -6.43 9.81
CA LEU A 89 -3.06 -5.60 9.27
C LEU A 89 -3.21 -4.12 9.69
N ARG A 90 -4.44 -3.58 9.66
CA ARG A 90 -4.71 -2.21 10.11
C ARG A 90 -4.40 -2.03 11.59
N ASP A 91 -4.82 -2.97 12.43
CA ASP A 91 -4.63 -2.87 13.87
C ASP A 91 -3.14 -2.99 14.24
N ALA A 92 -2.40 -3.88 13.57
CA ALA A 92 -0.94 -3.97 13.71
C ALA A 92 -0.22 -2.68 13.29
N LEU A 93 -0.61 -2.07 12.15
CA LEU A 93 -0.05 -0.80 11.70
C LEU A 93 -0.30 0.34 12.71
N LYS A 94 -1.42 0.32 13.44
CA LYS A 94 -1.71 1.31 14.48
C LYS A 94 -0.88 1.08 15.74
N ALA A 95 -0.67 -0.17 16.13
CA ALA A 95 0.04 -0.54 17.35
C ALA A 95 1.56 -0.40 17.22
N HIS A 96 2.11 -0.79 16.08
CA HIS A 96 3.56 -0.95 15.88
C HIS A 96 4.14 0.02 14.85
N SER A 97 3.32 0.89 14.25
CA SER A 97 3.70 1.62 13.03
C SER A 97 4.17 0.64 11.94
N TRP A 98 5.05 1.07 11.03
CA TRP A 98 5.65 0.16 10.06
C TRP A 98 6.80 -0.62 10.70
N ASP A 99 6.51 -1.82 11.18
CA ASP A 99 7.50 -2.83 11.60
C ASP A 99 7.50 -3.98 10.59
N GLU A 100 8.59 -4.13 9.84
CA GLU A 100 8.69 -5.15 8.78
C GLU A 100 8.52 -6.57 9.33
N SER A 101 8.97 -6.83 10.57
CA SER A 101 8.92 -8.15 11.20
C SER A 101 7.50 -8.58 11.54
N VAL A 102 6.61 -7.62 11.84
CA VAL A 102 5.20 -7.87 12.14
C VAL A 102 4.35 -7.80 10.88
N ILE A 103 4.57 -6.78 10.04
CA ILE A 103 3.70 -6.47 8.91
C ILE A 103 3.85 -7.49 7.78
N ARG A 104 5.08 -7.94 7.45
CA ARG A 104 5.29 -8.89 6.35
C ARG A 104 4.62 -10.26 6.56
N PRO A 105 4.74 -10.90 7.74
CA PRO A 105 4.03 -12.14 8.01
C PRO A 105 2.53 -11.97 7.84
N LEU A 106 1.95 -10.92 8.44
CA LEU A 106 0.52 -10.63 8.37
C LEU A 106 0.02 -10.41 6.94
N MET A 107 0.80 -9.75 6.08
CA MET A 107 0.47 -9.60 4.66
C MET A 107 0.36 -10.91 3.90
N SER A 108 1.08 -11.94 4.35
CA SER A 108 1.09 -13.28 3.75
C SER A 108 0.14 -14.23 4.48
N GLY A 109 -0.61 -13.73 5.48
CA GLY A 109 -1.49 -14.52 6.32
C GLY A 109 -0.76 -15.41 7.33
N HIS A 110 0.52 -15.14 7.61
CA HIS A 110 1.31 -15.84 8.60
C HIS A 110 1.24 -15.12 9.96
N ASP A 111 1.32 -15.92 11.01
CA ASP A 111 1.50 -15.43 12.38
C ASP A 111 2.92 -14.88 12.53
N PRO A 112 3.11 -13.60 12.90
CA PRO A 112 4.43 -13.00 13.09
C PRO A 112 5.21 -13.62 14.26
N ASP A 113 4.52 -14.23 15.22
CA ASP A 113 5.14 -14.88 16.38
C ASP A 113 5.42 -16.38 16.13
N ALA A 114 5.06 -16.90 14.94
CA ALA A 114 5.34 -18.28 14.60
C ALA A 114 6.85 -18.54 14.53
N PRO A 115 7.35 -19.63 15.13
CA PRO A 115 8.76 -19.98 15.03
C PRO A 115 9.12 -20.23 13.56
N THR A 116 10.24 -19.64 13.12
CA THR A 116 10.83 -19.98 11.82
C THR A 116 11.41 -21.38 11.90
N LEU A 117 11.38 -22.11 10.78
CA LEU A 117 11.89 -23.48 10.77
C LEU A 117 13.42 -23.58 10.92
N PHE A 118 14.13 -22.45 10.84
CA PHE A 118 15.58 -22.32 10.99
C PHE A 118 15.94 -20.92 11.51
#